data_AF-Q72V66-F1
#
_entry.id   AF-Q72V66-F1
#
_cell.length_a   1.000
_cell.length_b   1.000
_cell.length_c   1.000
_cell.angle_alpha   90.00
_cell.angle_beta   90.00
_cell.angle_gamma   90.00
#
_symmetry.space_group_name_H-M   'P 1'
#
loop_
_entity.id
_entity.type
_entity.pdbx_description
1 polymer ?
#
loop_
_entity_poly.entity_id
_entity_poly.type
_entity_poly.pdbx_seq_one_letter_code
_entity_poly.pdbx_strand_id
1 'polypeptide(L)' 'MAEKIQIPLDEVKRIFKFLENIHDWMHQPLLYQNPKLVEKFVHENYNEVKGLYYHIVWNWLPKEIQKEIEES' A
#
# COMPACT_ATOMS: atom_id res chain seq x y z
N MET A 1 -17.61 -20.86 -1.45
CA MET A 1 -16.24 -20.87 -0.86
C MET A 1 -15.56 -19.60 -1.32
N ALA A 2 -14.90 -18.85 -0.44
CA ALA A 2 -14.14 -17.69 -0.89
C ALA A 2 -12.97 -18.15 -1.77
N GLU A 3 -12.77 -17.49 -2.90
CA GLU A 3 -11.59 -17.69 -3.73
C GLU A 3 -10.33 -17.35 -2.93
N LYS A 4 -9.26 -18.11 -3.13
CA LYS A 4 -8.00 -17.94 -2.41
C LYS A 4 -6.87 -17.75 -3.41
N ILE A 5 -6.03 -16.77 -3.13
CA ILE A 5 -4.74 -16.57 -3.81
C ILE A 5 -3.60 -17.00 -2.88
N GLN A 6 -2.51 -17.50 -3.46
CA GLN A 6 -1.27 -17.74 -2.72
C GLN A 6 -0.35 -16.56 -2.93
N ILE A 7 0.15 -15.99 -1.84
CA ILE A 7 1.01 -14.80 -1.86
C ILE A 7 2.31 -15.06 -1.11
N PRO A 8 3.46 -14.57 -1.60
CA PRO A 8 4.73 -14.67 -0.89
C PRO A 8 4.68 -13.98 0.48
N LEU A 9 5.14 -14.67 1.51
CA LEU A 9 5.12 -14.16 2.89
C LEU A 9 5.92 -12.85 3.05
N ASP A 10 7.05 -12.72 2.36
CA ASP A 10 7.89 -11.52 2.49
C ASP A 10 7.24 -10.27 1.90
N GLU A 11 6.44 -10.44 0.85
CA GLU A 11 5.65 -9.36 0.29
C GLU A 11 4.51 -8.93 1.23
N VAL A 12 3.86 -9.89 1.91
CA VAL A 12 2.88 -9.61 2.97
C VAL A 12 3.51 -8.83 4.12
N LYS A 13 4.68 -9.26 4.60
CA LYS A 13 5.42 -8.55 5.67
C LYS A 13 5.77 -7.12 5.26
N ARG A 14 6.16 -6.92 4.00
CA ARG A 14 6.51 -5.59 3.48
C ARG A 14 5.30 -4.66 3.47
N ILE A 15 4.15 -5.13 2.99
CA ILE A 15 2.89 -4.37 3.07
C ILE A 15 2.51 -4.09 4.52
N PHE A 16 2.57 -5.09 5.39
CA PHE A 16 2.21 -4.92 6.79
C PHE A 16 3.06 -3.83 7.46
N LYS A 17 4.38 -3.84 7.25
CA LYS A 17 5.28 -2.80 7.78
C LYS A 17 4.96 -1.41 7.23
N PHE A 18 4.59 -1.32 5.96
CA PHE A 18 4.16 -0.05 5.37
C PHE A 18 2.85 0.46 5.98
N LEU A 19 1.88 -0.42 6.20
CA LEU A 19 0.62 -0.10 6.87
C LEU A 19 0.85 0.33 8.33
N GLU A 20 1.76 -0.33 9.04
CA GLU A 20 2.18 0.05 10.40
C GLU A 20 2.74 1.48 10.42
N ASN A 21 3.61 1.82 9.46
CA ASN A 21 4.15 3.18 9.33
C ASN A 21 3.06 4.24 9.05
N ILE A 22 2.11 3.93 8.17
CA ILE A 22 0.95 4.82 7.94
C ILE A 22 0.12 4.97 9.21
N HIS A 23 -0.20 3.85 9.87
CA HIS A 23 -1.01 3.82 11.07
C HIS A 23 -0.38 4.67 12.18
N ASP A 24 0.92 4.51 12.43
CA ASP A 24 1.66 5.27 13.44
C ASP A 24 1.68 6.76 13.13
N TRP A 25 1.82 7.11 11.85
CA TRP A 25 1.77 8.50 11.42
C TRP A 25 0.36 9.11 11.59
N MET A 26 -0.69 8.35 11.25
CA MET A 26 -2.09 8.76 11.43
C MET A 26 -2.50 8.83 12.91
N HIS A 27 -1.83 8.11 13.81
CA HIS A 27 -2.11 8.16 15.24
C HIS A 27 -1.72 9.50 15.88
N GLN A 28 -0.93 10.33 15.19
CA GLN A 28 -0.46 11.62 15.70
C GLN A 28 -1.06 12.80 14.92
N PRO A 29 -2.13 13.46 15.43
CA PRO A 29 -2.80 14.55 14.74
C PRO A 29 -1.90 15.69 14.25
N LEU A 30 -0.85 15.99 15.01
CA LEU A 30 0.11 17.05 14.67
C LEU A 30 0.86 16.77 13.36
N LEU A 31 1.02 15.50 12.97
CA LEU A 31 1.76 15.13 11.77
C LEU A 31 0.96 15.45 10.50
N TYR A 32 -0.33 15.13 10.45
CA TYR A 32 -1.17 15.39 9.28
C TYR A 32 -1.81 16.78 9.26
N GLN A 33 -1.83 17.49 10.39
CA GLN A 33 -2.26 18.89 10.44
C GLN A 33 -1.20 19.87 9.90
N ASN A 34 0.06 19.43 9.77
CA ASN A 34 1.14 20.25 9.25
C ASN A 34 1.47 19.90 7.79
N PRO A 35 1.18 20.78 6.82
CA PRO A 35 1.42 20.51 5.39
C PRO A 35 2.87 20.13 5.06
N LYS A 36 3.87 20.70 5.76
CA LYS A 36 5.28 20.36 5.52
C LYS A 36 5.62 18.95 5.96
N LEU A 37 5.01 18.47 7.05
CA LEU A 37 5.19 17.11 7.52
C LEU A 37 4.46 16.10 6.63
N VAL A 38 3.28 16.48 6.10
CA VAL A 38 2.57 15.71 5.08
C VAL A 38 3.42 15.56 3.83
N GLU A 39 3.93 16.66 3.28
CA GLU A 39 4.75 16.65 2.06
C GLU A 39 6.00 15.79 2.24
N LYS A 40 6.70 15.96 3.38
CA LYS A 40 7.85 15.13 3.74
C LYS A 40 7.48 13.65 3.80
N PHE A 41 6.40 13.30 4.50
CA PHE A 41 5.95 11.92 4.64
C PHE A 41 5.61 11.31 3.28
N VAL A 42 4.88 12.03 2.43
CA VAL A 42 4.56 11.56 1.07
C VAL A 42 5.84 11.34 0.27
N HIS A 43 6.78 12.29 0.28
CA HIS A 43 8.03 12.16 -0.47
C HIS A 43 8.85 10.93 -0.04
N GLU A 44 8.97 10.70 1.27
CA GLU A 44 9.71 9.57 1.83
C GLU A 44 9.05 8.21 1.53
N ASN A 45 7.72 8.18 1.43
CA ASN A 45 6.95 6.94 1.30
C ASN A 45 6.46 6.64 -0.13
N TYR A 46 6.52 7.61 -1.05
CA TYR A 46 5.93 7.47 -2.39
C TYR A 46 6.54 6.31 -3.18
N ASN A 47 7.86 6.13 -3.12
CA ASN A 47 8.53 5.03 -3.83
C ASN A 47 8.09 3.67 -3.29
N GLU A 48 7.89 3.56 -1.98
CA GLU A 48 7.46 2.31 -1.35
C GLU A 48 6.02 1.99 -1.72
N VAL A 49 5.08 2.93 -1.53
CA VAL A 49 3.66 2.71 -1.87
C VAL A 49 3.47 2.41 -3.35
N LYS A 50 4.24 3.06 -4.23
CA LYS A 50 4.21 2.80 -5.67
C LYS A 50 4.65 1.37 -5.97
N GLY A 51 5.73 0.90 -5.34
CA GLY A 51 6.22 -0.47 -5.49
C GLY A 51 5.22 -1.50 -4.98
N LEU A 52 4.64 -1.26 -3.79
CA LEU A 52 3.61 -2.11 -3.23
C LEU A 52 2.38 -2.18 -4.15
N TYR A 53 1.93 -1.05 -4.68
CA TYR A 53 0.76 -0.97 -5.56
C TYR A 53 0.99 -1.70 -6.88
N TYR A 54 1.95 -1.26 -7.70
CA TYR A 54 2.10 -1.74 -9.08
C TYR A 54 2.83 -3.09 -9.21
N HIS A 55 3.68 -3.45 -8.25
CA HIS A 55 4.56 -4.62 -8.39
C HIS A 55 4.24 -5.75 -7.43
N ILE A 56 3.52 -5.48 -6.34
CA ILE A 56 3.15 -6.50 -5.37
C ILE A 56 1.65 -6.77 -5.44
N VAL A 57 0.83 -5.84 -4.95
CA VAL A 57 -0.62 -6.03 -4.84
C VAL A 57 -1.25 -6.26 -6.21
N TRP A 58 -0.88 -5.45 -7.22
CA TRP A 58 -1.38 -5.65 -8.58
C TRP A 58 -1.07 -7.05 -9.12
N ASN A 59 0.13 -7.56 -8.85
CA ASN A 59 0.57 -8.87 -9.33
C ASN A 59 -0.05 -10.05 -8.57
N TRP A 60 -0.61 -9.81 -7.39
CA TRP A 60 -1.39 -10.81 -6.65
C TRP A 60 -2.77 -11.04 -7.24
N LEU A 61 -3.33 -10.04 -7.94
CA LEU A 61 -4.67 -10.11 -8.47
C LEU A 61 -4.72 -11.03 -9.71
N PRO A 62 -5.71 -11.93 -9.81
CA PRO A 62 -5.99 -12.65 -11.05
C PRO A 62 -6.20 -11.70 -12.23
N LYS A 63 -5.92 -12.17 -13.45
CA LYS A 63 -5.98 -11.32 -14.66
C LYS A 63 -7.38 -10.80 -14.95
N GLU A 64 -8.39 -11.56 -14.57
CA GLU A 64 -9.80 -11.22 -14.67
C GLU A 64 -10.10 -9.99 -13.80
N ILE A 65 -9.65 -10.02 -12.54
CA ILE A 65 -9.81 -8.91 -11.60
C ILE A 65 -9.00 -7.68 -12.01
N GLN A 66 -7.79 -7.87 -12.56
CA GLN A 66 -7.01 -6.75 -13.11
C GLN A 66 -7.78 -6.01 -14.22
N LYS A 67 -8.40 -6.74 -15.15
CA LYS A 67 -9.21 -6.15 -16.22
C LYS A 67 -10.43 -5.42 -15.67
N GLU A 68 -11.14 -6.00 -14.72
CA GLU A 68 -12.29 -5.35 -14.07
C GLU A 68 -11.91 -4.00 -13.45
N ILE A 69 -10.72 -3.90 -12.83
CA ILE A 69 -10.21 -2.66 -12.24
C ILE A 69 -9.78 -1.65 -13.32
N GLU A 70 -9.16 -2.09 -14.41
CA GLU A 70 -8.74 -1.21 -15.53
C GLU A 70 -9.94 -0.66 -16.34
N GLU A 71 -11.06 -1.38 -16.35
CA GLU A 71 -12.28 -1.02 -17.08
C GLU A 71 -13.29 -0.21 -16.23
N SER A 72 -13.02 -0.03 -14.92
CA SER A 72 -13.83 0.75 -13.96
C SER A 72 -13.51 2.25 -13.98
#